data_AF-A0A975LCE5-F1
#
_entry.id   AF-A0A975LCE5-F1
#
_cell.length_a   1.000
_cell.length_b   1.000
_cell.length_c   1.000
_cell.angle_alpha   90.00
_cell.angle_beta   90.00
_cell.angle_gamma   90.00
#
_symmetry.space_group_name_H-M   'P 1'
#
loop_
_entity.id
_entity.type
_entity.pdbx_description
1 polymer ?
#
loop_
_entity_poly.entity_id
_entity_poly.type
_entity_poly.pdbx_seq_one_letter_code
_entity_poly.pdbx_strand_id
1 'polypeptide(L)'
;MPPLGLLKSRTGLRVALLNLSGVGAGYFHLRSWVFFGINLAVTVGLLVTAALMGAADDLLVWVPVLLGWILVTVVHGLFAGRRHDRRLMARGEEPTATGKPVVLAACLVVVMALSLVGVWQTGEWRLRVADAEHAKGDCDTAIDTYEQVEGGFQLSMSPSLMNRARAGAEACEILSRAQSDVANEAYDHALESYTDYFAHAGARWEDTDGSIAEIHFDYAAQLAADADESYSGTVTDEVSEAFRKAQETYAFIADDFADTPSAAQVPDALVELYDLATGDYQAENWCSAFDQIGMFDDLAWDAAPDIAERIEEERPDAALNCGWAQVDSGDLDDADATVEFLEASYPDYEADDVEKLTKHIGAGRIEQQMDLKTIFGESSIEDMSPYSTGNGDKVVIEFTNNSPEEMHFMFVGPDAVHGEEFTEACEGCEVYSSPPTGNSCFDEGEVMKVELDPGEYRLMITSTESGFGKPLHGTKKLKAGETYKSCYYKMENS
;
A
#
# COMPACT_ATOMS: atom_id res chain seq x y z
N MET A 1 -71.91 60.40 20.12
CA MET A 1 -70.46 60.66 20.30
C MET A 1 -69.75 60.44 18.96
N PRO A 2 -68.87 61.36 18.50
CA PRO A 2 -68.16 61.18 17.22
C PRO A 2 -67.27 59.93 17.25
N PRO A 3 -67.04 59.26 16.10
CA PRO A 3 -66.18 58.09 16.06
C PRO A 3 -64.72 58.48 16.33
N LEU A 4 -64.18 58.10 17.50
CA LEU A 4 -62.73 58.14 17.74
C LEU A 4 -62.02 57.33 16.66
N GLY A 5 -61.19 57.95 15.83
CA GLY A 5 -60.35 57.23 14.86
C GLY A 5 -59.43 56.22 15.56
N LEU A 6 -59.07 55.13 14.89
CA LEU A 6 -58.26 54.04 15.46
C LEU A 6 -56.94 54.54 16.06
N LEU A 7 -56.26 55.43 15.35
CA LEU A 7 -55.00 56.05 15.78
C LEU A 7 -55.19 57.27 16.70
N LYS A 8 -56.43 57.71 16.94
CA LYS A 8 -56.72 58.83 17.87
C LYS A 8 -56.85 58.36 19.32
N SER A 9 -56.96 57.05 19.57
CA SER A 9 -56.96 56.48 20.92
C SER A 9 -55.52 56.40 21.44
N ARG A 10 -55.19 57.24 22.43
CA ARG A 10 -53.87 57.24 23.08
C ARG A 10 -53.62 55.93 23.84
N THR A 11 -54.65 55.35 24.47
CA THR A 11 -54.55 54.05 25.15
C THR A 11 -54.35 52.92 24.16
N GLY A 12 -55.07 52.93 23.02
CA GLY A 12 -54.87 51.96 21.94
C GLY A 12 -53.43 51.95 21.44
N LEU A 13 -52.86 53.12 21.11
CA LEU A 13 -51.47 53.23 20.67
C LEU A 13 -50.48 52.71 21.72
N ARG A 14 -50.68 53.00 23.01
CA ARG A 14 -49.81 52.51 24.09
C ARG A 14 -49.87 50.99 24.23
N VAL A 15 -51.07 50.41 24.19
CA VAL A 15 -51.27 48.96 24.28
C VAL A 15 -50.64 48.26 23.07
N ALA A 16 -50.78 48.86 21.89
CA ALA A 16 -50.13 48.37 20.67
C ALA A 16 -48.60 48.40 20.78
N LEU A 17 -48.03 49.52 21.24
CA LEU A 17 -46.58 49.65 21.48
C LEU A 17 -46.08 48.67 22.55
N LEU A 18 -46.85 48.45 23.62
CA LEU A 18 -46.52 47.47 24.65
C LEU A 18 -46.63 46.03 24.13
N ASN A 19 -47.49 45.75 23.16
CA ASN A 19 -47.62 44.42 22.56
C ASN A 19 -46.55 44.14 21.49
N LEU A 20 -45.81 45.15 21.00
CA LEU A 20 -44.65 44.93 20.12
C LEU A 20 -43.55 44.10 20.78
N SER A 21 -43.50 44.05 22.11
CA SER A 21 -42.58 43.18 22.84
C SER A 21 -42.96 41.70 22.78
N GLY A 22 -44.06 41.31 22.14
CA GLY A 22 -44.53 39.92 22.01
C GLY A 22 -45.12 39.31 23.28
N VAL A 23 -44.73 39.78 24.47
CA VAL A 23 -45.16 39.23 25.77
C VAL A 23 -46.55 39.68 26.24
N GLY A 24 -47.28 40.48 25.45
CA GLY A 24 -48.65 40.89 25.77
C GLY A 24 -48.77 41.95 26.88
N ALA A 25 -47.70 42.74 27.11
CA ALA A 25 -47.66 43.75 28.18
C ALA A 25 -48.78 44.80 28.07
N GLY A 26 -49.34 45.02 26.88
CA GLY A 26 -50.48 45.90 26.66
C GLY A 26 -51.77 45.36 27.29
N TYR A 27 -52.00 44.04 27.27
CA TYR A 27 -53.15 43.43 27.94
C TYR A 27 -53.02 43.48 29.45
N PHE A 28 -51.80 43.31 29.96
CA PHE A 28 -51.49 43.50 31.38
C PHE A 28 -51.79 44.95 31.81
N HIS A 29 -51.39 45.93 31.00
CA HIS A 29 -51.70 47.35 31.25
C HIS A 29 -53.21 47.63 31.29
N LEU A 30 -53.99 47.00 30.41
CA LEU A 30 -55.46 47.07 30.43
C LEU A 30 -56.12 46.25 31.56
N ARG A 31 -55.32 45.56 32.40
CA ARG A 31 -55.77 44.57 33.40
C ARG A 31 -56.67 43.47 32.82
N SER A 32 -56.44 43.13 31.56
CA SER A 32 -57.20 42.09 30.87
C SER A 32 -56.49 40.74 30.99
N TRP A 33 -56.61 40.13 32.17
CA TRP A 33 -55.90 38.90 32.53
C TRP A 33 -56.15 37.74 31.57
N VAL A 34 -57.37 37.62 31.01
CA VAL A 34 -57.71 36.57 30.04
C VAL A 34 -56.88 36.72 28.77
N PHE A 35 -56.86 37.91 28.15
CA PHE A 35 -56.09 38.13 26.93
C PHE A 35 -54.58 38.11 27.17
N PHE A 36 -54.14 38.55 28.35
CA PHE A 36 -52.74 38.41 28.75
C PHE A 36 -52.32 36.93 28.84
N GLY A 37 -53.12 36.10 29.53
CA GLY A 37 -52.86 34.67 29.67
C GLY A 37 -52.86 33.93 28.33
N ILE A 38 -53.82 34.21 27.45
CA ILE A 38 -53.86 33.65 26.09
C ILE A 38 -52.63 34.07 25.29
N ASN A 39 -52.27 35.36 25.33
CA ASN A 39 -51.10 35.86 24.60
C ASN A 39 -49.82 35.14 25.03
N LEU A 40 -49.63 35.03 26.35
CA LEU A 40 -48.47 34.38 26.92
C LEU A 40 -48.43 32.89 26.54
N ALA A 41 -49.55 32.18 26.67
CA ALA A 41 -49.63 30.76 26.33
C ALA A 41 -49.30 30.49 24.85
N VAL A 42 -49.84 31.30 23.93
CA VAL A 42 -49.55 31.16 22.49
C VAL A 42 -48.10 31.53 22.18
N THR A 43 -47.57 32.59 22.80
CA THR A 43 -46.17 33.01 22.57
C THR A 43 -45.19 31.95 23.06
N VAL A 44 -45.40 31.40 24.26
CA VAL A 44 -44.59 30.30 24.78
C VAL A 44 -44.76 29.06 23.91
N GLY A 45 -45.98 28.71 23.52
CA GLY A 45 -46.25 27.60 22.62
C GLY A 45 -45.48 27.73 21.30
N LEU A 46 -45.56 28.89 20.64
CA LEU A 46 -44.84 29.15 19.39
C LEU A 46 -43.32 29.06 19.57
N LEU A 47 -42.76 29.60 20.65
CA LEU A 47 -41.32 29.51 20.92
C LEU A 47 -40.88 28.07 21.21
N VAL A 48 -41.64 27.31 21.99
CA VAL A 48 -41.34 25.90 22.26
C VAL A 48 -41.44 25.08 20.98
N THR A 49 -42.48 25.28 20.17
CA THR A 49 -42.60 24.59 18.88
C THR A 49 -41.48 24.97 17.93
N ALA A 50 -41.10 26.26 17.87
CA ALA A 50 -39.98 26.72 17.06
C ALA A 50 -38.67 26.05 17.50
N ALA A 51 -38.41 25.97 18.80
CA ALA A 51 -37.23 25.29 19.34
C ALA A 51 -37.21 23.80 18.97
N LEU A 52 -38.34 23.10 19.09
CA LEU A 52 -38.45 21.67 18.80
C LEU A 52 -38.42 21.33 17.30
N MET A 53 -38.84 22.27 16.45
CA MET A 53 -38.91 22.08 14.99
C MET A 53 -37.75 22.75 14.25
N GLY A 54 -36.63 23.05 14.92
CA GLY A 54 -35.44 23.54 14.23
C GLY A 54 -35.57 24.98 13.71
N ALA A 55 -35.93 25.94 14.56
CA ALA A 55 -36.16 27.32 14.12
C ALA A 55 -34.98 27.96 13.39
N ALA A 56 -33.75 27.55 13.71
CA ALA A 56 -32.55 28.04 13.05
C ALA A 56 -32.40 27.52 11.61
N ASP A 57 -32.99 26.37 11.28
CA ASP A 57 -32.97 25.80 9.93
C ASP A 57 -34.08 26.39 9.06
N ASP A 58 -35.25 26.65 9.64
CA ASP A 58 -36.45 27.13 8.95
C ASP A 58 -36.76 28.61 9.21
N LEU A 59 -35.75 29.48 9.08
CA LEU A 59 -35.90 30.93 9.29
C LEU A 59 -37.06 31.54 8.49
N LEU A 60 -37.24 31.10 7.24
CA LEU A 60 -38.28 31.60 6.35
C LEU A 60 -39.69 31.21 6.81
N VAL A 61 -39.84 30.22 7.67
CA VAL A 61 -41.11 29.80 8.24
C VAL A 61 -41.32 30.51 9.59
N TRP A 62 -40.35 30.40 10.48
CA TRP A 62 -40.51 30.83 11.87
C TRP A 62 -40.49 32.33 12.05
N VAL A 63 -39.65 33.06 11.30
CA VAL A 63 -39.61 34.52 11.39
C VAL A 63 -40.95 35.15 10.98
N PRO A 64 -41.56 34.81 9.82
CA PRO A 64 -42.88 35.33 9.47
C PRO A 64 -44.01 34.90 10.42
N VAL A 65 -43.98 33.67 10.94
CA VAL A 65 -44.98 33.18 11.91
C VAL A 65 -44.94 34.02 13.20
N LEU A 66 -43.75 34.25 13.76
CA LEU A 66 -43.57 35.05 14.97
C LEU A 66 -43.93 36.53 14.73
N LEU A 67 -43.49 37.11 13.60
CA LEU A 67 -43.84 38.49 13.23
C LEU A 67 -45.35 38.65 12.99
N GLY A 68 -45.98 37.67 12.33
CA GLY A 68 -47.42 37.64 12.10
C GLY A 68 -48.20 37.57 13.40
N TRP A 69 -47.76 36.74 14.35
CA TRP A 69 -48.34 36.68 15.69
C TRP A 69 -48.22 38.01 16.44
N ILE A 70 -47.03 38.63 16.44
CA ILE A 70 -46.83 39.96 17.03
C ILE A 70 -47.77 40.98 16.37
N LEU A 71 -47.89 40.98 15.04
CA LEU A 71 -48.78 41.89 14.32
C LEU A 71 -50.25 41.72 14.74
N VAL A 72 -50.72 40.47 14.87
CA VAL A 72 -52.09 40.17 15.36
C VAL A 72 -52.32 40.76 16.76
N THR A 73 -51.35 40.59 17.67
CA THR A 73 -51.48 41.09 19.06
C THR A 73 -51.41 42.61 19.16
N VAL A 74 -50.62 43.26 18.30
CA VAL A 74 -50.55 44.72 18.17
C VAL A 74 -51.86 45.28 17.65
N VAL A 75 -52.39 44.71 16.56
CA VAL A 75 -53.67 45.12 15.95
C VAL A 75 -54.82 44.92 16.94
N HIS A 76 -54.90 43.75 17.57
CA HIS A 76 -55.92 43.48 18.58
C HIS A 76 -55.79 44.42 19.79
N GLY A 77 -54.55 44.73 20.22
CA GLY A 77 -54.25 45.72 21.25
C GLY A 77 -54.81 47.12 20.95
N LEU A 78 -54.66 47.60 19.69
CA LEU A 78 -55.25 48.87 19.24
C LEU A 78 -56.78 48.88 19.42
N PHE A 79 -57.46 47.81 19.00
CA PHE A 79 -58.91 47.68 19.13
C PHE A 79 -59.36 47.56 20.59
N ALA A 80 -58.65 46.77 21.40
CA ALA A 80 -58.94 46.58 22.82
C ALA A 80 -58.79 47.89 23.61
N GLY A 81 -57.71 48.65 23.38
CA GLY A 81 -57.49 49.96 24.02
C GLY A 81 -58.53 50.99 23.59
N ARG A 82 -58.92 51.03 22.31
CA ARG A 82 -60.01 51.91 21.83
C ARG A 82 -61.35 51.56 22.47
N ARG A 83 -61.65 50.27 22.67
CA ARG A 83 -62.87 49.82 23.34
C ARG A 83 -62.85 50.19 24.83
N HIS A 84 -61.68 50.15 25.46
CA HIS A 84 -61.49 50.60 26.85
C HIS A 84 -61.76 52.09 26.99
N ASP A 85 -61.14 52.94 26.16
CA ASP A 85 -61.35 54.41 26.16
C ASP A 85 -62.83 54.77 25.99
N ARG A 86 -63.53 54.10 25.07
CA ARG A 86 -64.97 54.32 24.85
C ARG A 86 -65.80 54.01 26.10
N ARG A 87 -65.45 52.96 26.86
CA ARG A 87 -66.14 52.60 28.10
C ARG A 87 -65.89 53.63 29.20
N LEU A 88 -64.68 54.17 29.30
CA LEU A 88 -64.34 55.22 30.27
C LEU A 88 -65.08 56.53 29.95
N MET A 89 -65.07 56.96 28.68
CA MET A 89 -65.81 58.15 28.23
C MET A 89 -67.31 58.00 28.44
N ALA A 90 -67.87 56.80 28.24
CA ALA A 90 -69.28 56.53 28.53
C ALA A 90 -69.63 56.64 30.03
N ARG A 91 -68.65 56.54 30.93
CA ARG A 91 -68.80 56.75 32.38
C ARG A 91 -68.45 58.17 32.82
N GLY A 92 -68.08 59.06 31.90
CA GLY A 92 -67.65 60.43 32.21
C GLY A 92 -66.22 60.56 32.73
N GLU A 93 -65.39 59.51 32.61
CA GLU A 93 -63.98 59.55 33.01
C GLU A 93 -63.08 59.94 31.82
N GLU A 94 -62.11 60.84 32.06
CA GLU A 94 -61.12 61.18 31.05
C GLU A 94 -59.93 60.18 31.03
N PRO A 95 -59.48 59.73 29.85
CA PRO A 95 -58.31 58.86 29.75
C PRO A 95 -57.04 59.57 30.24
N THR A 96 -56.38 59.03 31.27
CA THR A 96 -55.19 59.65 31.84
C THR A 96 -53.97 59.56 30.90
N ALA A 97 -53.34 60.70 30.64
CA ALA A 97 -52.21 60.83 29.73
C ALA A 97 -50.85 60.75 30.46
N THR A 98 -50.49 59.60 31.04
CA THR A 98 -49.16 59.42 31.64
C THR A 98 -48.16 58.80 30.64
N GLY A 99 -46.92 59.33 30.55
CA GLY A 99 -45.88 58.90 29.59
C GLY A 99 -45.11 57.62 29.96
N LYS A 100 -45.31 57.10 31.18
CA LYS A 100 -44.66 55.90 31.72
C LYS A 100 -44.74 54.60 30.87
N PRO A 101 -45.83 54.30 30.12
CA PRO A 101 -45.93 53.03 29.39
C PRO A 101 -45.03 52.95 28.13
N VAL A 102 -44.58 54.08 27.57
CA VAL A 102 -43.66 54.05 26.41
C VAL A 102 -42.24 53.69 26.86
N VAL A 103 -41.80 54.23 27.99
CA VAL A 103 -40.50 53.87 28.60
C VAL A 103 -40.49 52.38 28.95
N LEU A 104 -41.58 51.85 29.52
CA LEU A 104 -41.71 50.43 29.82
C LEU A 104 -41.62 49.56 28.55
N ALA A 105 -42.30 49.95 27.46
CA ALA A 105 -42.22 49.23 26.19
C ALA A 105 -40.79 49.22 25.62
N ALA A 106 -40.12 50.37 25.63
CA ALA A 106 -38.72 50.47 25.21
C ALA A 106 -37.79 49.59 26.06
N CYS A 107 -37.95 49.60 27.39
CA CYS A 107 -37.20 48.73 28.28
C CYS A 107 -37.45 47.24 27.98
N LEU A 108 -38.69 46.83 27.72
CA LEU A 108 -39.02 45.44 27.39
C LEU A 108 -38.38 44.98 26.06
N VAL A 109 -38.37 45.85 25.05
CA VAL A 109 -37.69 45.55 23.78
C VAL A 109 -36.19 45.43 23.98
N VAL A 110 -35.57 46.32 24.76
CA VAL A 110 -34.14 46.24 25.09
C VAL A 110 -33.81 44.96 25.85
N VAL A 111 -34.62 44.59 26.85
CA VAL A 111 -34.43 43.33 27.60
C VAL A 111 -34.53 42.13 26.66
N MET A 112 -35.53 42.08 25.77
CA MET A 112 -35.68 41.00 24.80
C MET A 112 -34.49 40.91 23.84
N ALA A 113 -34.02 42.05 23.33
CA ALA A 113 -32.83 42.09 22.47
C ALA A 113 -31.58 41.60 23.22
N LEU A 114 -31.37 42.04 24.46
CA LEU A 114 -30.26 41.57 25.31
C LEU A 114 -30.36 40.07 25.62
N SER A 115 -31.58 39.54 25.82
CA SER A 115 -31.78 38.09 26.01
C SER A 115 -31.42 37.29 24.76
N LEU A 116 -31.83 37.73 23.57
CA LEU A 116 -31.47 37.08 22.31
C LEU A 116 -29.96 37.13 22.05
N VAL A 117 -29.33 38.28 22.28
CA VAL A 117 -27.87 38.42 22.21
C VAL A 117 -27.19 37.52 23.24
N GLY A 118 -27.72 37.40 24.45
CA GLY A 118 -27.20 36.50 25.48
C GLY A 118 -27.26 35.02 25.09
N VAL A 119 -28.38 34.57 24.50
CA VAL A 119 -28.52 33.21 23.96
C VAL A 119 -27.49 32.97 22.86
N TRP A 120 -27.38 33.90 21.90
CA TRP A 120 -26.41 33.79 20.81
C TRP A 120 -24.95 33.76 21.32
N GLN A 121 -24.57 34.68 22.22
CA GLN A 121 -23.23 34.73 22.81
C GLN A 121 -22.89 33.46 23.60
N THR A 122 -23.88 32.88 24.26
CA THR A 122 -23.69 31.62 25.02
C THR A 122 -23.50 30.44 24.07
N GLY A 123 -24.25 30.40 22.96
CA GLY A 123 -24.06 29.39 21.89
C GLY A 123 -22.68 29.47 21.26
N GLU A 124 -22.22 30.68 20.90
CA GLU A 124 -20.87 30.93 20.38
C GLU A 124 -19.75 30.59 21.38
N TRP A 125 -20.00 30.76 22.68
CA TRP A 125 -19.05 30.32 23.70
C TRP A 125 -18.98 28.80 23.80
N ARG A 126 -20.14 28.12 23.82
CA ARG A 126 -20.20 26.65 23.82
C ARG A 126 -19.57 26.04 22.57
N LEU A 127 -19.78 26.64 21.41
CA LEU A 127 -19.16 26.19 20.16
C LEU A 127 -17.63 26.30 20.22
N ARG A 128 -17.09 27.39 20.78
CA ARG A 128 -15.64 27.52 20.96
C ARG A 128 -15.07 26.52 21.96
N VAL A 129 -15.85 26.10 22.95
CA VAL A 129 -15.45 25.01 23.85
C VAL A 129 -15.40 23.69 23.07
N ALA A 130 -16.42 23.38 22.27
CA ALA A 130 -16.43 22.19 21.42
C ALA A 130 -15.28 22.19 20.41
N ASP A 131 -15.03 23.32 19.73
CA ASP A 131 -13.90 23.48 18.80
C ASP A 131 -12.55 23.25 19.51
N ALA A 132 -12.43 23.68 20.78
CA ALA A 132 -11.19 23.53 21.54
C ALA A 132 -10.95 22.09 22.00
N GLU A 133 -12.00 21.32 22.31
CA GLU A 133 -11.86 19.88 22.59
C GLU A 133 -11.59 19.10 21.30
N HIS A 134 -12.29 19.45 20.21
CA HIS A 134 -12.03 18.88 18.88
C HIS A 134 -10.58 19.13 18.45
N ALA A 135 -10.04 20.33 18.63
CA ALA A 135 -8.65 20.65 18.31
C ALA A 135 -7.62 19.84 19.11
N LYS A 136 -8.00 19.26 20.25
CA LYS A 136 -7.14 18.34 21.04
C LYS A 136 -7.33 16.87 20.65
N GLY A 137 -8.27 16.57 19.75
CA GLY A 137 -8.65 15.20 19.40
C GLY A 137 -9.63 14.53 20.37
N ASP A 138 -10.18 15.26 21.36
CA ASP A 138 -11.19 14.73 22.29
C ASP A 138 -12.58 14.80 21.66
N CYS A 139 -12.83 13.85 20.73
CA CYS A 139 -14.04 13.80 19.93
C CYS A 139 -15.28 13.46 20.76
N ASP A 140 -15.16 12.61 21.78
CA ASP A 140 -16.29 12.25 22.65
C ASP A 140 -16.86 13.50 23.34
N THR A 141 -16.00 14.31 23.97
CA THR A 141 -16.42 15.54 24.65
C THR A 141 -16.88 16.62 23.65
N ALA A 142 -16.24 16.69 22.50
CA ALA A 142 -16.58 17.67 21.46
C ALA A 142 -17.96 17.40 20.86
N ILE A 143 -18.26 16.16 20.46
CA ILE A 143 -19.56 15.74 19.90
C ILE A 143 -20.68 16.06 20.89
N ASP A 144 -20.54 15.63 22.15
CA ASP A 144 -21.51 15.93 23.22
C ASP A 144 -21.79 17.43 23.34
N THR A 145 -20.76 18.27 23.15
CA THR A 145 -20.90 19.73 23.23
C THR A 145 -21.52 20.32 21.96
N TYR A 146 -21.19 19.80 20.76
CA TYR A 146 -21.83 20.21 19.50
C TYR A 146 -23.33 19.87 19.49
N GLU A 147 -23.71 18.67 19.94
CA GLU A 147 -25.11 18.25 20.05
C GLU A 147 -25.89 19.12 21.05
N GLN A 148 -25.26 19.49 22.17
CA GLN A 148 -25.84 20.46 23.12
C GLN A 148 -26.06 21.83 22.47
N VAL A 149 -25.16 22.26 21.57
CA VAL A 149 -25.32 23.51 20.82
C VAL A 149 -26.51 23.40 19.87
N GLU A 150 -26.62 22.29 19.13
CA GLU A 150 -27.71 22.04 18.19
C GLU A 150 -29.07 21.97 18.88
N GLY A 151 -29.18 21.23 19.99
CA GLY A 151 -30.45 21.08 20.73
C GLY A 151 -30.82 22.30 21.58
N GLY A 152 -29.83 23.01 22.13
CA GLY A 152 -30.04 24.06 23.12
C GLY A 152 -30.25 25.46 22.54
N PHE A 153 -29.78 25.74 21.32
CA PHE A 153 -29.68 27.10 20.78
C PHE A 153 -30.49 27.34 19.50
N GLN A 154 -31.49 26.51 19.21
CA GLN A 154 -32.42 26.70 18.07
C GLN A 154 -33.09 28.08 18.05
N LEU A 155 -33.39 28.65 19.23
CA LEU A 155 -33.98 29.98 19.37
C LEU A 155 -33.00 31.14 19.10
N SER A 156 -31.72 30.86 18.89
CA SER A 156 -30.76 31.86 18.41
C SER A 156 -31.04 32.30 16.97
N MET A 157 -31.81 31.50 16.21
CA MET A 157 -32.17 31.79 14.81
C MET A 157 -30.92 32.02 13.93
N SER A 158 -29.85 31.26 14.20
CA SER A 158 -28.56 31.37 13.53
C SER A 158 -28.21 30.07 12.77
N PRO A 159 -28.50 29.98 11.46
CA PRO A 159 -28.18 28.81 10.66
C PRO A 159 -26.68 28.50 10.64
N SER A 160 -25.84 29.54 10.64
CA SER A 160 -24.39 29.37 10.64
C SER A 160 -23.87 28.70 11.92
N LEU A 161 -24.52 28.97 13.07
CA LEU A 161 -24.17 28.33 14.33
C LEU A 161 -24.49 26.83 14.29
N MET A 162 -25.67 26.46 13.77
CA MET A 162 -26.08 25.05 13.67
C MET A 162 -25.24 24.29 12.64
N ASN A 163 -25.02 24.87 11.45
CA ASN A 163 -24.22 24.24 10.41
C ASN A 163 -22.77 24.00 10.86
N ARG A 164 -22.18 24.93 11.61
CA ARG A 164 -20.84 24.74 12.15
C ARG A 164 -20.80 23.68 13.24
N ALA A 165 -21.82 23.61 14.11
CA ALA A 165 -21.91 22.57 15.12
C ALA A 165 -22.03 21.17 14.49
N ARG A 166 -22.93 21.00 13.51
CA ARG A 166 -23.11 19.75 12.77
C ARG A 166 -21.85 19.33 12.02
N ALA A 167 -21.26 20.24 11.24
CA ALA A 167 -20.03 19.94 10.50
C ALA A 167 -18.87 19.58 11.46
N GLY A 168 -18.82 20.19 12.64
CA GLY A 168 -17.85 19.84 13.69
C GLY A 168 -18.09 18.46 14.28
N ALA A 169 -19.35 18.10 14.58
CA ALA A 169 -19.72 16.77 15.06
C ALA A 169 -19.43 15.68 14.02
N GLU A 170 -19.85 15.88 12.76
CA GLU A 170 -19.58 14.98 11.64
C GLU A 170 -18.07 14.75 11.45
N ALA A 171 -17.26 15.81 11.51
CA ALA A 171 -15.80 15.70 11.46
C ALA A 171 -15.24 14.87 12.64
N CYS A 172 -15.72 15.13 13.87
CA CYS A 172 -15.30 14.35 15.03
C CYS A 172 -15.69 12.87 14.92
N GLU A 173 -16.83 12.53 14.32
CA GLU A 173 -17.22 11.13 14.09
C GLU A 173 -16.24 10.42 13.14
N ILE A 174 -15.75 11.12 12.11
CA ILE A 174 -14.72 10.58 11.21
C ILE A 174 -13.40 10.39 11.96
N LEU A 175 -12.96 11.40 12.73
CA LEU A 175 -11.72 11.31 13.52
C LEU A 175 -11.77 10.21 14.58
N SER A 176 -12.90 10.08 15.29
CA SER A 176 -13.11 9.02 16.29
C SER A 176 -13.07 7.63 15.65
N ARG A 177 -13.61 7.47 14.44
CA ARG A 177 -13.47 6.23 13.67
C ARG A 177 -12.02 5.95 13.32
N ALA A 178 -11.29 6.94 12.79
CA ALA A 178 -9.87 6.80 12.45
C ALA A 178 -9.04 6.36 13.67
N GLN A 179 -9.24 7.00 14.82
CA GLN A 179 -8.58 6.64 16.09
C GLN A 179 -8.95 5.23 16.56
N SER A 180 -10.21 4.83 16.38
CA SER A 180 -10.66 3.47 16.69
C SER A 180 -10.03 2.44 15.75
N ASP A 181 -9.86 2.75 14.46
CA ASP A 181 -9.23 1.85 13.49
C ASP A 181 -7.74 1.65 13.84
N VAL A 182 -7.02 2.71 14.22
CA VAL A 182 -5.65 2.60 14.77
C VAL A 182 -5.61 1.69 16.00
N ALA A 183 -6.53 1.88 16.95
CA ALA A 183 -6.59 1.06 18.17
C ALA A 183 -6.90 -0.42 17.90
N ASN A 184 -7.43 -0.76 16.72
CA ASN A 184 -7.67 -2.13 16.28
C ASN A 184 -6.64 -2.62 15.25
N GLU A 185 -5.53 -1.89 15.08
CA GLU A 185 -4.45 -2.21 14.12
C GLU A 185 -4.95 -2.30 12.66
N ALA A 186 -6.05 -1.60 12.35
CA ALA A 186 -6.64 -1.54 11.02
C ALA A 186 -6.11 -0.30 10.26
N TYR A 187 -4.79 -0.23 10.08
CA TYR A 187 -4.11 1.01 9.66
C TYR A 187 -4.51 1.49 8.26
N ASP A 188 -4.76 0.60 7.30
CA ASP A 188 -5.25 0.98 5.96
C ASP A 188 -6.57 1.78 6.05
N HIS A 189 -7.52 1.32 6.87
CA HIS A 189 -8.79 2.00 7.10
C HIS A 189 -8.63 3.29 7.92
N ALA A 190 -7.70 3.29 8.88
CA ALA A 190 -7.39 4.47 9.67
C ALA A 190 -6.86 5.61 8.79
N LEU A 191 -5.90 5.34 7.91
CA LEU A 191 -5.28 6.32 7.02
C LEU A 191 -6.28 6.89 6.00
N GLU A 192 -7.18 6.05 5.47
CA GLU A 192 -8.32 6.51 4.65
C GLU A 192 -9.23 7.46 5.46
N SER A 193 -9.59 7.08 6.69
CA SER A 193 -10.44 7.89 7.56
C SER A 193 -9.77 9.22 7.97
N TYR A 194 -8.45 9.25 8.19
CA TYR A 194 -7.72 10.50 8.44
C TYR A 194 -7.71 11.40 7.21
N THR A 195 -7.56 10.83 6.02
CA THR A 195 -7.64 11.59 4.76
C THR A 195 -9.01 12.25 4.61
N ASP A 196 -10.09 11.50 4.84
CA ASP A 196 -11.46 12.01 4.83
C ASP A 196 -11.67 13.09 5.90
N TYR A 197 -11.10 12.90 7.08
CA TYR A 197 -11.15 13.87 8.17
C TYR A 197 -10.52 15.21 7.76
N PHE A 198 -9.28 15.20 7.27
CA PHE A 198 -8.56 16.41 6.89
C PHE A 198 -9.19 17.13 5.69
N ALA A 199 -9.89 16.41 4.81
CA ALA A 199 -10.67 16.99 3.73
C ALA A 199 -11.99 17.63 4.20
N HIS A 200 -12.47 17.28 5.39
CA HIS A 200 -13.77 17.74 5.89
C HIS A 200 -13.74 19.21 6.34
N ALA A 201 -14.74 20.00 5.91
CA ALA A 201 -14.81 21.44 6.21
C ALA A 201 -14.94 21.78 7.71
N GLY A 202 -15.31 20.79 8.52
CA GLY A 202 -15.43 20.88 9.97
C GLY A 202 -14.19 20.49 10.75
N ALA A 203 -13.11 20.05 10.10
CA ALA A 203 -11.88 19.61 10.75
C ALA A 203 -11.24 20.72 11.60
N ARG A 204 -10.68 20.34 12.76
CA ARG A 204 -10.10 21.25 13.76
C ARG A 204 -8.85 20.71 14.42
N TRP A 205 -8.73 19.40 14.56
CA TRP A 205 -7.53 18.73 15.01
C TRP A 205 -6.47 18.85 13.93
N GLU A 206 -5.25 19.13 14.37
CA GLU A 206 -4.06 19.22 13.54
C GLU A 206 -3.08 18.17 14.10
N ASP A 207 -2.38 17.48 13.21
CA ASP A 207 -1.34 16.51 13.60
C ASP A 207 -0.08 17.23 14.06
N THR A 208 -0.10 17.74 15.29
CA THR A 208 1.00 18.55 15.85
C THR A 208 2.07 17.73 16.57
N ASP A 209 1.75 16.51 16.96
CA ASP A 209 2.65 15.57 17.65
C ASP A 209 3.27 14.53 16.70
N GLY A 210 2.83 14.49 15.44
CA GLY A 210 3.33 13.55 14.44
C GLY A 210 2.71 12.16 14.56
N SER A 211 1.51 12.08 15.13
CA SER A 211 0.74 10.84 15.29
C SER A 211 0.44 10.15 13.96
N ILE A 212 0.25 10.90 12.86
CA ILE A 212 0.04 10.31 11.53
C ILE A 212 1.32 9.62 11.04
N ALA A 213 2.49 10.21 11.31
CA ALA A 213 3.78 9.59 10.98
C ALA A 213 4.01 8.31 11.80
N GLU A 214 3.62 8.30 13.08
CA GLU A 214 3.65 7.10 13.94
C GLU A 214 2.72 6.00 13.38
N ILE A 215 1.50 6.33 12.94
CA ILE A 215 0.58 5.37 12.33
C ILE A 215 1.15 4.76 11.04
N HIS A 216 1.76 5.57 10.17
CA HIS A 216 2.45 5.05 8.98
C HIS A 216 3.62 4.13 9.37
N PHE A 217 4.36 4.48 10.43
CA PHE A 217 5.49 3.69 10.91
C PHE A 217 5.04 2.31 11.39
N ASP A 218 3.99 2.27 12.22
CA ASP A 218 3.40 1.03 12.72
C ASP A 218 2.79 0.19 11.59
N TYR A 219 2.18 0.84 10.60
CA TYR A 219 1.65 0.14 9.42
C TYR A 219 2.73 -0.53 8.59
N ALA A 220 3.84 0.17 8.34
CA ALA A 220 4.98 -0.41 7.62
C ALA A 220 5.57 -1.62 8.36
N ALA A 221 5.66 -1.55 9.69
CA ALA A 221 6.11 -2.66 10.52
C ALA A 221 5.15 -3.86 10.45
N GLN A 222 3.83 -3.62 10.48
CA GLN A 222 2.83 -4.68 10.34
C GLN A 222 2.92 -5.35 8.97
N LEU A 223 3.03 -4.58 7.88
CA LEU A 223 3.20 -5.11 6.53
C LEU A 223 4.41 -6.05 6.44
N ALA A 224 5.55 -5.64 7.02
CA ALA A 224 6.75 -6.45 7.04
C ALA A 224 6.59 -7.75 7.84
N ALA A 225 5.93 -7.69 8.99
CA ALA A 225 5.68 -8.85 9.83
C ALA A 225 4.72 -9.86 9.17
N ASP A 226 3.64 -9.37 8.56
CA ASP A 226 2.67 -10.20 7.85
C ASP A 226 3.29 -10.86 6.60
N ALA A 227 4.20 -10.15 5.91
CA ALA A 227 4.97 -10.68 4.79
C ALA A 227 5.92 -11.81 5.21
N ASP A 228 6.65 -11.63 6.32
CA ASP A 228 7.52 -12.65 6.90
C ASP A 228 6.74 -13.90 7.33
N GLU A 229 5.58 -13.75 7.99
CA GLU A 229 4.73 -14.89 8.35
C GLU A 229 4.22 -15.64 7.11
N SER A 230 3.97 -14.92 6.02
CA SER A 230 3.50 -15.48 4.75
C SER A 230 4.62 -16.14 3.93
N TYR A 231 5.88 -15.83 4.23
CA TYR A 231 7.03 -16.36 3.52
C TYR A 231 7.24 -17.86 3.81
N SER A 232 7.31 -18.67 2.74
CA SER A 232 7.46 -20.12 2.84
C SER A 232 8.67 -20.68 2.10
N GLY A 233 9.72 -19.87 1.94
CA GLY A 233 10.94 -20.23 1.18
C GLY A 233 10.92 -19.82 -0.30
N THR A 234 9.89 -19.11 -0.75
CA THR A 234 9.78 -18.58 -2.12
C THR A 234 9.10 -17.23 -2.07
N VAL A 235 9.63 -16.26 -2.81
CA VAL A 235 9.05 -14.91 -2.91
C VAL A 235 7.83 -14.96 -3.83
N THR A 236 6.65 -14.74 -3.25
CA THR A 236 5.39 -14.61 -4.02
C THR A 236 5.11 -13.14 -4.32
N ASP A 237 4.18 -12.88 -5.26
CA ASP A 237 3.73 -11.51 -5.55
C ASP A 237 3.21 -10.79 -4.29
N GLU A 238 2.50 -11.51 -3.41
CA GLU A 238 1.95 -10.98 -2.16
C GLU A 238 3.05 -10.61 -1.15
N VAL A 239 4.05 -11.48 -0.95
CA VAL A 239 5.20 -11.22 -0.07
C VAL A 239 6.02 -10.04 -0.61
N SER A 240 6.29 -10.02 -1.92
CA SER A 240 7.02 -8.95 -2.59
C SER A 240 6.28 -7.61 -2.46
N GLU A 241 4.97 -7.57 -2.74
CA GLU A 241 4.17 -6.34 -2.64
C GLU A 241 4.14 -5.81 -1.21
N ALA A 242 4.00 -6.68 -0.20
CA ALA A 242 3.97 -6.27 1.21
C ALA A 242 5.30 -5.67 1.68
N PHE A 243 6.44 -6.33 1.42
CA PHE A 243 7.76 -5.79 1.78
C PHE A 243 8.08 -4.48 1.03
N ARG A 244 7.74 -4.39 -0.25
CA ARG A 244 7.91 -3.15 -1.03
C ARG A 244 7.05 -2.03 -0.48
N LYS A 245 5.78 -2.30 -0.16
CA LYS A 245 4.87 -1.31 0.44
C LYS A 245 5.34 -0.85 1.82
N ALA A 246 5.92 -1.74 2.62
CA ALA A 246 6.55 -1.38 3.89
C ALA A 246 7.73 -0.41 3.67
N GLN A 247 8.63 -0.73 2.74
CA GLN A 247 9.76 0.14 2.37
C GLN A 247 9.29 1.52 1.91
N GLU A 248 8.34 1.57 0.97
CA GLU A 248 7.80 2.82 0.41
C GLU A 248 7.11 3.66 1.50
N THR A 249 6.44 3.02 2.46
CA THR A 249 5.80 3.70 3.58
C THR A 249 6.85 4.32 4.52
N TYR A 250 7.96 3.62 4.79
CA TYR A 250 9.08 4.21 5.54
C TYR A 250 9.74 5.36 4.80
N ALA A 251 9.96 5.24 3.49
CA ALA A 251 10.50 6.33 2.66
C ALA A 251 9.58 7.56 2.68
N PHE A 252 8.27 7.35 2.57
CA PHE A 252 7.27 8.43 2.69
C PHE A 252 7.34 9.14 4.05
N ILE A 253 7.55 8.42 5.16
CA ILE A 253 7.74 9.04 6.48
C ILE A 253 9.02 9.89 6.50
N ALA A 254 10.13 9.38 5.94
CA ALA A 254 11.39 10.13 5.92
C ALA A 254 11.27 11.44 5.13
N ASP A 255 10.52 11.46 4.04
CA ASP A 255 10.37 12.61 3.15
C ASP A 255 9.30 13.60 3.63
N ASP A 256 8.07 13.13 3.83
CA ASP A 256 6.92 14.00 4.10
C ASP A 256 6.76 14.32 5.60
N PHE A 257 7.39 13.53 6.48
CA PHE A 257 7.34 13.69 7.94
C PHE A 257 8.72 13.87 8.58
N ALA A 258 9.69 14.42 7.85
CA ALA A 258 11.09 14.55 8.25
C ALA A 258 11.33 15.18 9.65
N ASP A 259 10.43 16.04 10.13
CA ASP A 259 10.53 16.73 11.43
C ASP A 259 9.93 15.93 12.61
N THR A 260 9.40 14.73 12.38
CA THR A 260 8.73 13.91 13.40
C THR A 260 9.67 12.93 14.11
N PRO A 261 9.33 12.46 15.34
CA PRO A 261 10.07 11.39 16.01
C PRO A 261 10.09 10.07 15.22
N SER A 262 9.05 9.78 14.43
CA SER A 262 8.97 8.58 13.60
C SER A 262 9.99 8.61 12.45
N ALA A 263 10.15 9.75 11.78
CA ALA A 263 11.16 9.90 10.73
C ALA A 263 12.59 9.68 11.24
N ALA A 264 12.89 10.04 12.49
CA ALA A 264 14.19 9.77 13.10
C ALA A 264 14.48 8.27 13.30
N GLN A 265 13.46 7.41 13.31
CA GLN A 265 13.58 5.95 13.49
C GLN A 265 13.61 5.20 12.15
N VAL A 266 13.24 5.85 11.03
CA VAL A 266 13.17 5.22 9.71
C VAL A 266 14.48 4.55 9.27
N PRO A 267 15.68 5.15 9.43
CA PRO A 267 16.92 4.51 8.98
C PRO A 267 17.15 3.14 9.62
N ASP A 268 16.96 3.03 10.94
CA ASP A 268 17.12 1.76 11.67
C ASP A 268 16.01 0.76 11.27
N ALA A 269 14.77 1.24 11.10
CA ALA A 269 13.64 0.39 10.68
C ALA A 269 13.81 -0.17 9.26
N LEU A 270 14.40 0.60 8.34
CA LEU A 270 14.73 0.13 6.99
C LEU A 270 15.80 -0.97 7.02
N VAL A 271 16.79 -0.87 7.92
CA VAL A 271 17.80 -1.93 8.10
C VAL A 271 17.14 -3.20 8.63
N GLU A 272 16.28 -3.08 9.65
CA GLU A 272 15.52 -4.20 10.19
C GLU A 272 14.61 -4.85 9.14
N LEU A 273 13.94 -4.03 8.31
CA LEU A 273 13.12 -4.50 7.19
C LEU A 273 13.93 -5.32 6.20
N TYR A 274 15.08 -4.81 5.77
CA TYR A 274 15.94 -5.50 4.82
C TYR A 274 16.46 -6.82 5.41
N ASP A 275 16.99 -6.80 6.63
CA ASP A 275 17.51 -7.99 7.30
C ASP A 275 16.44 -9.07 7.52
N LEU A 276 15.21 -8.67 7.85
CA LEU A 276 14.06 -9.57 7.95
C LEU A 276 13.74 -10.21 6.59
N ALA A 277 13.65 -9.37 5.57
CA ALA A 277 13.19 -9.75 4.24
C ALA A 277 14.22 -10.57 3.43
N THR A 278 15.52 -10.46 3.75
CA THR A 278 16.63 -11.16 3.08
C THR A 278 17.30 -12.22 3.97
N GLY A 279 16.57 -12.75 4.95
CA GLY A 279 17.11 -13.69 5.93
C GLY A 279 17.75 -14.95 5.35
N ASP A 280 17.36 -15.36 4.14
CA ASP A 280 17.94 -16.53 3.47
C ASP A 280 19.39 -16.31 3.02
N TYR A 281 19.83 -15.07 2.86
CA TYR A 281 21.23 -14.76 2.55
C TYR A 281 22.16 -15.23 3.67
N GLN A 282 21.81 -14.94 4.93
CA GLN A 282 22.58 -15.38 6.10
C GLN A 282 22.48 -16.90 6.34
N ALA A 283 21.43 -17.54 5.81
CA ALA A 283 21.24 -18.98 5.87
C ALA A 283 21.95 -19.75 4.74
N GLU A 284 22.65 -19.05 3.83
CA GLU A 284 23.28 -19.61 2.63
C GLU A 284 22.27 -20.30 1.68
N ASN A 285 21.00 -19.88 1.73
CA ASN A 285 19.95 -20.32 0.82
C ASN A 285 19.95 -19.44 -0.44
N TRP A 286 21.04 -19.52 -1.21
CA TRP A 286 21.41 -18.53 -2.22
C TRP A 286 20.34 -18.21 -3.27
N CYS A 287 19.62 -19.22 -3.76
CA CYS A 287 18.59 -19.00 -4.77
C CYS A 287 17.36 -18.26 -4.22
N SER A 288 17.00 -18.51 -2.96
CA SER A 288 15.93 -17.78 -2.27
C SER A 288 16.40 -16.39 -1.79
N ALA A 289 17.71 -16.20 -1.60
CA ALA A 289 18.35 -14.93 -1.21
C ALA A 289 18.56 -13.96 -2.38
N PHE A 290 18.99 -14.47 -3.55
CA PHE A 290 18.55 -13.94 -4.86
C PHE A 290 17.01 -13.92 -4.85
N ASP A 291 16.20 -13.44 -5.77
CA ASP A 291 14.74 -13.30 -5.51
C ASP A 291 14.37 -12.36 -4.32
N GLN A 292 14.63 -12.70 -3.05
CA GLN A 292 14.41 -11.86 -1.86
C GLN A 292 15.09 -10.50 -2.01
N ILE A 293 16.41 -10.46 -2.24
CA ILE A 293 17.11 -9.18 -2.44
C ILE A 293 16.55 -8.47 -3.69
N GLY A 294 16.13 -9.24 -4.69
CA GLY A 294 15.62 -8.70 -5.96
C GLY A 294 14.29 -8.00 -5.92
N MET A 295 13.46 -8.24 -4.92
CA MET A 295 12.24 -7.46 -4.78
C MET A 295 12.52 -5.99 -4.46
N PHE A 296 13.76 -5.62 -4.14
CA PHE A 296 14.19 -4.27 -3.79
C PHE A 296 15.00 -3.53 -4.88
N ASP A 297 15.31 -4.15 -6.02
CA ASP A 297 16.25 -3.62 -7.06
C ASP A 297 15.90 -2.19 -7.57
N ASP A 298 14.62 -1.81 -7.51
CA ASP A 298 14.10 -0.53 -8.06
C ASP A 298 13.69 0.49 -6.97
N LEU A 299 13.98 0.22 -5.70
CA LEU A 299 13.57 1.10 -4.60
C LEU A 299 14.65 2.12 -4.23
N ALA A 300 14.20 3.29 -3.76
CA ALA A 300 15.08 4.35 -3.27
C ALA A 300 15.41 4.13 -1.79
N TRP A 301 16.70 4.14 -1.47
CA TRP A 301 17.22 3.93 -0.11
C TRP A 301 17.89 5.18 0.47
N ASP A 302 17.42 6.37 0.09
CA ASP A 302 18.02 7.66 0.51
C ASP A 302 18.09 7.82 2.05
N ALA A 303 17.10 7.28 2.76
CA ALA A 303 17.05 7.30 4.22
C ALA A 303 17.99 6.26 4.89
N ALA A 304 18.45 5.26 4.15
CA ALA A 304 19.34 4.20 4.62
C ALA A 304 20.33 3.76 3.51
N PRO A 305 21.26 4.64 3.10
CA PRO A 305 22.11 4.42 1.92
C PRO A 305 23.00 3.17 2.03
N ASP A 306 23.36 2.78 3.24
CA ASP A 306 24.13 1.55 3.49
C ASP A 306 23.41 0.29 2.96
N ILE A 307 22.07 0.30 2.86
CA ILE A 307 21.30 -0.82 2.28
C ILE A 307 21.46 -0.88 0.76
N ALA A 308 21.55 0.25 0.08
CA ALA A 308 21.83 0.25 -1.36
C ALA A 308 23.21 -0.36 -1.64
N GLU A 309 24.22 -0.01 -0.84
CA GLU A 309 25.56 -0.61 -0.94
C GLU A 309 25.50 -2.13 -0.68
N ARG A 310 24.72 -2.58 0.30
CA ARG A 310 24.49 -4.00 0.57
C ARG A 310 23.80 -4.71 -0.59
N ILE A 311 22.76 -4.14 -1.20
CA ILE A 311 22.10 -4.75 -2.37
C ILE A 311 23.08 -4.91 -3.52
N GLU A 312 23.90 -3.88 -3.80
CA GLU A 312 24.93 -3.94 -4.85
C GLU A 312 26.00 -5.02 -4.60
N GLU A 313 26.27 -5.37 -3.34
CA GLU A 313 27.23 -6.42 -2.96
C GLU A 313 26.59 -7.82 -2.87
N GLU A 314 25.51 -7.93 -2.10
CA GLU A 314 24.85 -9.19 -1.74
C GLU A 314 24.07 -9.79 -2.93
N ARG A 315 23.52 -8.96 -3.83
CA ARG A 315 22.71 -9.48 -4.95
C ARG A 315 23.52 -10.30 -5.96
N PRO A 316 24.63 -9.79 -6.53
CA PRO A 316 25.43 -10.59 -7.44
C PRO A 316 26.12 -11.77 -6.74
N ASP A 317 26.45 -11.67 -5.45
CA ASP A 317 26.97 -12.80 -4.67
C ASP A 317 25.95 -13.93 -4.55
N ALA A 318 24.72 -13.61 -4.16
CA ALA A 318 23.64 -14.59 -4.07
C ALA A 318 23.33 -15.22 -5.44
N ALA A 319 23.37 -14.41 -6.51
CA ALA A 319 23.19 -14.90 -7.87
C ALA A 319 24.27 -15.91 -8.25
N LEU A 320 25.55 -15.56 -8.10
CA LEU A 320 26.67 -16.43 -8.46
C LEU A 320 26.62 -17.77 -7.70
N ASN A 321 26.38 -17.72 -6.38
CA ASN A 321 26.26 -18.93 -5.57
C ASN A 321 25.02 -19.75 -5.91
N CYS A 322 23.90 -19.13 -6.26
CA CYS A 322 22.73 -19.84 -6.79
C CYS A 322 23.04 -20.55 -8.11
N GLY A 323 23.76 -19.89 -9.03
CA GLY A 323 24.19 -20.48 -10.30
C GLY A 323 25.02 -21.75 -10.10
N TRP A 324 25.94 -21.74 -9.14
CA TRP A 324 26.69 -22.95 -8.77
C TRP A 324 25.79 -24.05 -8.20
N ALA A 325 24.83 -23.71 -7.34
CA ALA A 325 23.87 -24.68 -6.82
C ALA A 325 22.99 -25.31 -7.93
N GLN A 326 22.61 -24.52 -8.94
CA GLN A 326 21.86 -24.98 -10.11
C GLN A 326 22.68 -25.93 -10.99
N VAL A 327 23.98 -25.66 -11.17
CA VAL A 327 24.89 -26.60 -11.83
C VAL A 327 24.97 -27.92 -11.06
N ASP A 328 25.10 -27.87 -9.74
CA ASP A 328 25.19 -29.06 -8.88
C ASP A 328 23.88 -29.88 -8.86
N SER A 329 22.72 -29.24 -8.99
CA SER A 329 21.42 -29.92 -9.11
C SER A 329 21.12 -30.43 -10.52
N GLY A 330 21.86 -29.95 -11.52
CA GLY A 330 21.65 -30.25 -12.94
C GLY A 330 20.61 -29.36 -13.64
N ASP A 331 20.18 -28.27 -13.00
CA ASP A 331 19.24 -27.27 -13.53
C ASP A 331 19.99 -26.26 -14.41
N LEU A 332 20.58 -26.76 -15.49
CA LEU A 332 21.52 -26.00 -16.33
C LEU A 332 20.89 -24.82 -17.09
N ASP A 333 19.59 -24.90 -17.39
CA ASP A 333 18.87 -23.81 -18.05
C ASP A 333 18.71 -22.60 -17.11
N ASP A 334 18.47 -22.85 -15.81
CA ASP A 334 18.39 -21.78 -14.80
C ASP A 334 19.78 -21.23 -14.49
N ALA A 335 20.82 -22.08 -14.50
CA ALA A 335 22.21 -21.65 -14.36
C ALA A 335 22.65 -20.71 -15.50
N ASP A 336 22.25 -20.99 -16.74
CA ASP A 336 22.51 -20.09 -17.88
C ASP A 336 21.78 -18.75 -17.70
N ALA A 337 20.51 -18.75 -17.24
CA ALA A 337 19.79 -17.52 -16.95
C ALA A 337 20.47 -16.67 -15.85
N THR A 338 21.06 -17.32 -14.85
CA THR A 338 21.87 -16.67 -13.82
C THR A 338 23.13 -16.02 -14.39
N VAL A 339 23.84 -16.70 -15.30
CA VAL A 339 25.00 -16.12 -16.02
C VAL A 339 24.57 -14.92 -16.86
N GLU A 340 23.49 -15.03 -17.64
CA GLU A 340 22.96 -13.92 -18.44
C GLU A 340 22.63 -12.70 -17.57
N PHE A 341 22.03 -12.93 -16.40
CA PHE A 341 21.76 -11.86 -15.43
C PHE A 341 23.05 -11.18 -14.93
N LEU A 342 24.04 -11.97 -14.51
CA LEU A 342 25.31 -11.47 -13.99
C LEU A 342 26.09 -10.68 -15.06
N GLU A 343 26.19 -11.20 -16.27
CA GLU A 343 26.88 -10.52 -17.37
C GLU A 343 26.17 -9.22 -17.80
N ALA A 344 24.83 -9.20 -17.76
CA ALA A 344 24.05 -8.04 -18.17
C ALA A 344 24.05 -6.92 -17.10
N SER A 345 23.92 -7.30 -15.82
CA SER A 345 23.69 -6.36 -14.72
C SER A 345 24.96 -6.05 -13.94
N TYR A 346 25.90 -7.00 -13.86
CA TYR A 346 27.12 -6.95 -13.05
C TYR A 346 28.36 -7.43 -13.83
N PRO A 347 28.69 -6.83 -15.00
CA PRO A 347 29.70 -7.36 -15.92
C PRO A 347 31.12 -7.47 -15.35
N ASP A 348 31.43 -6.70 -14.31
CA ASP A 348 32.75 -6.70 -13.65
C ASP A 348 32.79 -7.55 -12.36
N TYR A 349 31.64 -8.05 -11.88
CA TYR A 349 31.56 -8.82 -10.64
C TYR A 349 32.07 -10.24 -10.85
N GLU A 350 33.18 -10.59 -10.17
CA GLU A 350 33.81 -11.93 -10.20
C GLU A 350 33.81 -12.58 -11.59
N ALA A 351 34.17 -11.80 -12.63
CA ALA A 351 34.03 -12.21 -14.03
C ALA A 351 34.75 -13.54 -14.36
N ASP A 352 35.89 -13.81 -13.70
CA ASP A 352 36.61 -15.08 -13.83
C ASP A 352 35.80 -16.28 -13.27
N ASP A 353 35.00 -16.08 -12.23
CA ASP A 353 34.14 -17.12 -11.66
C ASP A 353 32.84 -17.29 -12.45
N VAL A 354 32.30 -16.22 -13.06
CA VAL A 354 31.19 -16.30 -14.02
C VAL A 354 31.62 -17.07 -15.29
N GLU A 355 32.85 -16.85 -15.78
CA GLU A 355 33.41 -17.64 -16.89
C GLU A 355 33.54 -19.12 -16.52
N LYS A 356 34.00 -19.42 -15.29
CA LYS A 356 34.05 -20.80 -14.79
C LYS A 356 32.64 -21.40 -14.69
N LEU A 357 31.66 -20.67 -14.18
CA LEU A 357 30.28 -21.14 -14.09
C LEU A 357 29.77 -21.53 -15.49
N THR A 358 29.95 -20.65 -16.48
CA THR A 358 29.61 -20.91 -17.90
C THR A 358 30.27 -22.19 -18.43
N LYS A 359 31.56 -22.37 -18.13
CA LYS A 359 32.30 -23.58 -18.52
C LYS A 359 31.71 -24.84 -17.88
N HIS A 360 31.33 -24.77 -16.61
CA HIS A 360 30.71 -25.88 -15.89
C HIS A 360 29.30 -26.20 -16.39
N ILE A 361 28.51 -25.18 -16.76
CA ILE A 361 27.22 -25.37 -17.43
C ILE A 361 27.41 -26.12 -18.75
N GLY A 362 28.37 -25.69 -19.58
CA GLY A 362 28.71 -26.36 -20.83
C GLY A 362 29.10 -27.83 -20.63
N ALA A 363 29.95 -28.12 -19.64
CA ALA A 363 30.31 -29.49 -19.29
C ALA A 363 29.09 -30.32 -18.89
N GLY A 364 28.23 -29.79 -18.01
CA GLY A 364 26.99 -30.45 -17.59
C GLY A 364 26.07 -30.77 -18.76
N ARG A 365 25.96 -29.88 -19.76
CA ARG A 365 25.15 -30.11 -20.96
C ARG A 365 25.68 -31.29 -21.77
N ILE A 366 27.00 -31.39 -21.93
CA ILE A 366 27.63 -32.55 -22.57
C ILE A 366 27.34 -33.84 -21.77
N GLU A 367 27.43 -33.80 -20.44
CA GLU A 367 27.12 -34.97 -19.61
C GLU A 367 25.66 -35.41 -19.73
N GLN A 368 24.70 -34.48 -19.71
CA GLN A 368 23.29 -34.79 -19.94
C GLN A 368 23.05 -35.40 -21.32
N GLN A 369 23.71 -34.88 -22.37
CA GLN A 369 23.65 -35.48 -23.70
C GLN A 369 24.22 -36.90 -23.73
N MET A 370 25.35 -37.13 -23.06
CA MET A 370 25.92 -38.46 -22.90
C MET A 370 24.92 -39.40 -22.20
N ASP A 371 24.35 -38.99 -21.07
CA ASP A 371 23.37 -39.79 -20.32
C ASP A 371 22.14 -40.13 -21.14
N LEU A 372 21.62 -39.19 -21.94
CA LEU A 372 20.51 -39.45 -22.84
C LEU A 372 20.84 -40.51 -23.90
N LYS A 373 22.07 -40.51 -24.41
CA LYS A 373 22.50 -41.47 -25.44
C LYS A 373 22.76 -42.87 -24.89
N THR A 374 23.04 -43.05 -23.60
CA THR A 374 23.25 -44.38 -23.00
C THR A 374 21.96 -45.10 -22.59
N ILE A 375 20.79 -44.43 -22.61
CA ILE A 375 19.50 -44.99 -22.16
C ILE A 375 19.14 -46.32 -22.83
N PHE A 376 19.46 -46.50 -24.12
CA PHE A 376 19.08 -47.68 -24.91
C PHE A 376 20.16 -48.80 -24.92
N GLY A 377 21.21 -48.63 -24.12
CA GLY A 377 22.29 -49.60 -23.94
C GLY A 377 23.64 -49.02 -24.35
N GLU A 378 24.70 -49.56 -23.78
CA GLU A 378 26.06 -49.02 -23.91
C GLU A 378 27.09 -50.13 -24.15
N SER A 379 28.27 -49.73 -24.62
CA SER A 379 29.47 -50.55 -24.66
C SER A 379 30.61 -49.80 -23.97
N SER A 380 31.42 -50.51 -23.17
CA SER A 380 32.47 -49.87 -22.38
C SER A 380 33.69 -49.51 -23.24
N ILE A 381 34.22 -48.29 -23.03
CA ILE A 381 35.49 -47.83 -23.60
C ILE A 381 36.69 -48.16 -22.70
N GLU A 382 36.46 -48.77 -21.53
CA GLU A 382 37.47 -48.96 -20.47
C GLU A 382 38.66 -49.81 -20.92
N ASP A 383 38.48 -50.69 -21.90
CA ASP A 383 39.54 -51.57 -22.43
C ASP A 383 40.58 -50.83 -23.29
N MET A 384 40.45 -49.53 -23.47
CA MET A 384 41.44 -48.74 -24.20
C MET A 384 42.79 -48.73 -23.47
N SER A 385 43.82 -49.28 -24.10
CA SER A 385 45.19 -49.23 -23.61
C SER A 385 45.99 -48.21 -24.43
N PRO A 386 47.00 -47.56 -23.82
CA PRO A 386 47.84 -46.61 -24.55
C PRO A 386 48.57 -47.32 -25.69
N TYR A 387 48.47 -46.78 -26.89
CA TYR A 387 49.16 -47.26 -28.09
C TYR A 387 50.67 -46.98 -28.00
N SER A 388 51.03 -45.79 -27.49
CA SER A 388 52.41 -45.40 -27.22
C SER A 388 52.50 -44.50 -26.01
N THR A 389 53.67 -44.49 -25.37
CA THR A 389 54.00 -43.57 -24.27
C THR A 389 55.27 -42.80 -24.65
N GLY A 390 55.18 -41.48 -24.67
CA GLY A 390 56.27 -40.54 -24.93
C GLY A 390 56.54 -39.60 -23.75
N ASN A 391 57.33 -38.56 -23.98
CA ASN A 391 57.70 -37.56 -22.97
C ASN A 391 56.89 -36.24 -23.10
N GLY A 392 55.71 -36.30 -23.72
CA GLY A 392 54.83 -35.13 -23.86
C GLY A 392 54.12 -34.78 -22.54
N ASP A 393 53.64 -33.54 -22.44
CA ASP A 393 52.81 -33.05 -21.33
C ASP A 393 51.31 -33.30 -21.56
N LYS A 394 50.87 -33.33 -22.81
CA LYS A 394 49.50 -33.66 -23.21
C LYS A 394 49.26 -35.15 -23.40
N VAL A 395 47.99 -35.54 -23.34
CA VAL A 395 47.45 -36.81 -23.82
C VAL A 395 46.97 -36.61 -25.24
N VAL A 396 47.24 -37.58 -26.13
CA VAL A 396 46.70 -37.56 -27.50
C VAL A 396 45.68 -38.67 -27.65
N ILE A 397 44.47 -38.35 -28.08
CA ILE A 397 43.43 -39.31 -28.43
C ILE A 397 43.23 -39.27 -29.94
N GLU A 398 43.36 -40.43 -30.59
CA GLU A 398 43.10 -40.59 -32.02
C GLU A 398 42.06 -41.69 -32.25
N PHE A 399 41.00 -41.32 -32.98
CA PHE A 399 40.00 -42.27 -33.46
C PHE A 399 39.87 -42.20 -34.97
N THR A 400 40.06 -43.33 -35.63
CA THR A 400 39.73 -43.47 -37.06
C THR A 400 38.26 -43.83 -37.18
N ASN A 401 37.48 -43.02 -37.90
CA ASN A 401 36.09 -43.34 -38.25
C ASN A 401 36.07 -44.26 -39.47
N ASN A 402 36.06 -45.57 -39.23
CA ASN A 402 35.88 -46.61 -40.26
C ASN A 402 34.43 -47.09 -40.26
N SER A 403 33.49 -46.15 -40.35
CA SER A 403 32.06 -46.43 -40.40
C SER A 403 31.39 -45.62 -41.51
N PRO A 404 30.26 -46.11 -42.06
CA PRO A 404 29.49 -45.36 -43.06
C PRO A 404 28.68 -44.20 -42.45
N GLU A 405 28.81 -43.95 -41.14
CA GLU A 405 28.11 -42.89 -40.42
C GLU A 405 29.11 -41.85 -39.89
N GLU A 406 28.65 -40.62 -39.69
CA GLU A 406 29.45 -39.61 -39.01
C GLU A 406 29.62 -39.98 -37.54
N MET A 407 30.85 -39.93 -37.05
CA MET A 407 31.22 -40.23 -35.68
C MET A 407 31.18 -38.94 -34.86
N HIS A 408 30.53 -38.99 -33.71
CA HIS A 408 30.46 -37.91 -32.73
C HIS A 408 31.19 -38.34 -31.46
N PHE A 409 32.28 -37.65 -31.16
CA PHE A 409 33.07 -37.83 -29.95
C PHE A 409 32.77 -36.70 -28.98
N MET A 410 32.47 -37.06 -27.74
CA MET A 410 32.23 -36.11 -26.66
C MET A 410 33.16 -36.44 -25.49
N PHE A 411 33.63 -35.42 -24.79
CA PHE A 411 34.44 -35.60 -23.59
C PHE A 411 34.14 -34.54 -22.54
N VAL A 412 34.24 -34.95 -21.28
CA VAL A 412 34.19 -34.07 -20.10
C VAL A 412 35.31 -34.52 -19.15
N GLY A 413 36.10 -33.57 -18.67
CA GLY A 413 37.34 -33.81 -17.93
C GLY A 413 37.49 -32.94 -16.70
N PRO A 414 38.71 -32.87 -16.14
CA PRO A 414 38.99 -32.07 -14.95
C PRO A 414 38.62 -30.60 -15.16
N ASP A 415 38.17 -29.95 -14.09
CA ASP A 415 37.80 -28.53 -14.07
C ASP A 415 36.82 -28.16 -15.20
N ALA A 416 35.86 -29.06 -15.49
CA ALA A 416 34.86 -28.90 -16.54
C ALA A 416 35.44 -28.68 -17.96
N VAL A 417 36.67 -29.11 -18.24
CA VAL A 417 37.18 -29.14 -19.63
C VAL A 417 36.31 -30.09 -20.44
N HIS A 418 35.62 -29.56 -21.45
CA HIS A 418 34.69 -30.34 -22.26
C HIS A 418 34.80 -29.98 -23.74
N GLY A 419 34.24 -30.83 -24.59
CA GLY A 419 34.15 -30.57 -26.02
C GLY A 419 33.46 -31.67 -26.78
N GLU A 420 33.14 -31.34 -28.03
CA GLU A 420 32.55 -32.24 -29.01
C GLU A 420 33.37 -32.19 -30.30
N GLU A 421 33.60 -33.34 -30.91
CA GLU A 421 34.27 -33.47 -32.20
C GLU A 421 33.44 -34.34 -33.13
N PHE A 422 33.32 -33.91 -34.38
CA PHE A 422 32.60 -34.63 -35.43
C PHE A 422 33.58 -35.09 -36.49
N THR A 423 33.46 -36.35 -36.89
CA THR A 423 34.34 -36.96 -37.91
C THR A 423 33.48 -37.51 -39.03
N GLU A 424 33.74 -37.05 -40.25
CA GLU A 424 32.97 -37.42 -41.43
C GLU A 424 32.90 -38.95 -41.62
N ALA A 425 31.81 -39.40 -42.24
CA ALA A 425 31.62 -40.79 -42.61
C ALA A 425 32.70 -41.25 -43.59
N CYS A 426 33.15 -42.49 -43.44
CA CYS A 426 34.10 -43.09 -44.39
C CYS A 426 33.40 -43.47 -45.70
N GLU A 427 33.75 -42.78 -46.79
CA GLU A 427 33.29 -43.12 -48.13
C GLU A 427 33.86 -44.49 -48.58
N GLY A 428 33.02 -45.52 -48.51
CA GLY A 428 33.37 -46.88 -48.95
C GLY A 428 33.57 -47.90 -47.82
N CYS A 429 33.51 -47.48 -46.56
CA CYS A 429 33.50 -48.41 -45.43
C CYS A 429 32.18 -49.19 -45.36
N GLU A 430 32.26 -50.49 -45.08
CA GLU A 430 31.11 -51.39 -44.99
C GLU A 430 30.68 -51.64 -43.53
N VAL A 431 29.46 -52.13 -43.34
CA VAL A 431 29.02 -52.65 -42.04
C VAL A 431 29.60 -54.05 -41.85
N TYR A 432 30.32 -54.27 -40.75
CA TYR A 432 31.08 -55.49 -40.51
C TYR A 432 30.22 -56.62 -39.93
N SER A 433 30.34 -57.82 -40.52
CA SER A 433 29.75 -59.06 -39.96
C SER A 433 30.62 -59.68 -38.85
N SER A 434 31.90 -59.31 -38.80
CA SER A 434 32.88 -59.69 -37.78
C SER A 434 33.91 -58.57 -37.60
N PRO A 435 34.50 -58.38 -36.41
CA PRO A 435 35.44 -57.28 -36.16
C PRO A 435 36.59 -57.25 -37.19
N PRO A 436 36.98 -56.07 -37.70
CA PRO A 436 38.11 -55.94 -38.61
C PRO A 436 39.39 -56.48 -37.97
N THR A 437 40.22 -57.15 -38.77
CA THR A 437 41.45 -57.80 -38.28
C THR A 437 42.70 -57.02 -38.70
N GLY A 438 43.69 -56.97 -37.81
CA GLY A 438 44.94 -56.25 -38.06
C GLY A 438 44.75 -54.73 -38.15
N ASN A 439 45.44 -54.10 -39.12
CA ASN A 439 45.40 -52.65 -39.31
C ASN A 439 44.29 -52.18 -40.25
N SER A 440 43.47 -53.09 -40.80
CA SER A 440 42.46 -52.75 -41.82
C SER A 440 41.49 -51.64 -41.42
N CYS A 441 41.19 -51.51 -40.13
CA CYS A 441 40.34 -50.45 -39.58
C CYS A 441 41.02 -49.07 -39.58
N PHE A 442 42.34 -49.03 -39.50
CA PHE A 442 43.14 -47.79 -39.46
C PHE A 442 43.62 -47.34 -40.85
N ASP A 443 43.49 -48.20 -41.86
CA ASP A 443 43.98 -47.95 -43.22
C ASP A 443 42.98 -47.13 -44.06
N GLU A 444 41.71 -47.08 -43.66
CA GLU A 444 40.61 -46.36 -44.33
C GLU A 444 39.78 -45.56 -43.30
N GLY A 445 39.30 -44.38 -43.68
CA GLY A 445 38.49 -43.50 -42.84
C GLY A 445 39.24 -42.27 -42.31
N GLU A 446 38.46 -41.26 -41.91
CA GLU A 446 39.00 -40.00 -41.42
C GLU A 446 39.42 -40.12 -39.96
N VAL A 447 40.50 -39.43 -39.57
CA VAL A 447 41.07 -39.53 -38.21
C VAL A 447 40.76 -38.27 -37.44
N MET A 448 40.03 -38.43 -36.34
CA MET A 448 39.94 -37.40 -35.31
C MET A 448 41.17 -37.47 -34.41
N LYS A 449 41.69 -36.31 -34.05
CA LYS A 449 42.78 -36.15 -33.11
C LYS A 449 42.47 -35.03 -32.13
N VAL A 450 42.45 -35.33 -30.83
CA VAL A 450 42.29 -34.35 -29.75
C VAL A 450 43.49 -34.42 -28.81
N GLU A 451 43.97 -33.26 -28.37
CA GLU A 451 45.03 -33.13 -27.38
C GLU A 451 44.44 -32.60 -26.06
N LEU A 452 44.55 -33.39 -25.00
CA LEU A 452 43.95 -33.11 -23.69
C LEU A 452 45.01 -33.00 -22.60
N ASP A 453 44.70 -32.27 -21.53
CA ASP A 453 45.52 -32.32 -20.33
C ASP A 453 45.37 -33.65 -19.60
N PRO A 454 46.39 -34.14 -18.87
CA PRO A 454 46.29 -35.35 -18.08
C PRO A 454 45.20 -35.24 -17.01
N GLY A 455 44.41 -36.28 -16.83
CA GLY A 455 43.26 -36.19 -15.94
C GLY A 455 42.31 -37.38 -16.04
N GLU A 456 41.23 -37.33 -15.28
CA GLU A 456 40.12 -38.26 -15.44
C GLU A 456 39.09 -37.64 -16.38
N TYR A 457 38.74 -38.38 -17.43
CA TYR A 457 37.79 -37.94 -18.45
C TYR A 457 36.67 -38.95 -18.59
N ARG A 458 35.44 -38.46 -18.64
CA ARG A 458 34.30 -39.17 -19.20
C ARG A 458 34.34 -39.02 -20.71
N LEU A 459 34.39 -40.14 -21.43
CA LEU A 459 34.51 -40.18 -22.88
C LEU A 459 33.28 -40.87 -23.47
N MET A 460 32.79 -40.37 -24.61
CA MET A 460 31.76 -41.03 -25.39
C MET A 460 32.05 -40.94 -26.89
N ILE A 461 31.80 -42.04 -27.60
CA ILE A 461 31.74 -42.08 -29.05
C ILE A 461 30.41 -42.67 -29.47
N THR A 462 29.76 -42.02 -30.41
CA THR A 462 28.49 -42.44 -30.98
C THR A 462 28.42 -42.06 -32.46
N SER A 463 27.33 -42.40 -33.13
CA SER A 463 27.04 -41.88 -34.47
C SER A 463 25.87 -40.90 -34.45
N THR A 464 25.86 -39.96 -35.40
CA THR A 464 24.81 -38.93 -35.47
C THR A 464 23.50 -39.42 -36.09
N GLU A 465 23.55 -40.44 -36.95
CA GLU A 465 22.38 -40.95 -37.68
C GLU A 465 21.63 -42.11 -36.98
N SER A 466 22.28 -42.81 -36.04
CA SER A 466 21.70 -43.98 -35.39
C SER A 466 21.12 -43.65 -34.02
N GLY A 467 19.82 -43.38 -33.95
CA GLY A 467 19.11 -43.18 -32.68
C GLY A 467 19.07 -44.42 -31.76
N PHE A 468 19.53 -45.59 -32.22
CA PHE A 468 19.48 -46.87 -31.48
C PHE A 468 20.82 -47.61 -31.42
N GLY A 469 21.91 -47.02 -31.92
CA GLY A 469 23.24 -47.61 -31.80
C GLY A 469 23.76 -47.48 -30.37
N LYS A 470 24.42 -48.51 -29.84
CA LYS A 470 25.02 -48.44 -28.50
C LYS A 470 26.26 -47.54 -28.53
N PRO A 471 26.29 -46.39 -27.84
CA PRO A 471 27.51 -45.60 -27.74
C PRO A 471 28.62 -46.38 -27.03
N LEU A 472 29.86 -46.09 -27.41
CA LEU A 472 31.03 -46.45 -26.63
C LEU A 472 31.21 -45.38 -25.55
N HIS A 473 31.17 -45.74 -24.29
CA HIS A 473 31.24 -44.81 -23.18
C HIS A 473 32.13 -45.34 -22.05
N GLY A 474 32.74 -44.43 -21.29
CA GLY A 474 33.30 -44.77 -19.99
C GLY A 474 34.23 -43.69 -19.46
N THR A 475 34.64 -43.85 -18.20
CA THR A 475 35.57 -42.95 -17.53
C THR A 475 36.99 -43.49 -17.62
N LYS A 476 37.93 -42.65 -18.03
CA LYS A 476 39.33 -43.03 -18.22
C LYS A 476 40.26 -42.01 -17.57
N LYS A 477 41.21 -42.53 -16.79
CA LYS A 477 42.36 -41.75 -16.31
C LYS A 477 43.45 -41.74 -17.36
N LEU A 478 43.62 -40.59 -18.00
CA LEU A 478 44.59 -40.32 -19.05
C LEU A 478 45.88 -39.73 -18.45
N LYS A 479 47.06 -40.18 -18.90
CA LYS A 479 48.34 -39.69 -18.37
C LYS A 479 49.17 -38.95 -19.42
N ALA A 480 49.95 -37.98 -18.94
CA ALA A 480 50.87 -37.20 -19.77
C ALA A 480 51.74 -38.10 -20.66
N GLY A 481 51.83 -37.73 -21.93
CA GLY A 481 52.66 -38.42 -22.93
C GLY A 481 52.05 -39.71 -23.47
N GLU A 482 50.88 -40.14 -23.00
CA GLU A 482 50.18 -41.29 -23.59
C GLU A 482 49.44 -40.89 -24.88
N THR A 483 49.54 -41.74 -25.89
CA THR A 483 48.71 -41.68 -27.10
C THR A 483 47.77 -42.87 -27.09
N TYR A 484 46.49 -42.60 -27.18
CA TYR A 484 45.45 -43.59 -27.35
C TYR A 484 45.03 -43.61 -28.81
N LYS A 485 45.07 -44.79 -29.43
CA LYS A 485 44.59 -45.00 -30.79
C LYS A 485 43.54 -46.08 -30.79
N SER A 486 42.39 -45.80 -31.39
CA SER A 486 41.34 -46.79 -31.58
C SER A 486 40.62 -46.54 -32.90
N CYS A 487 39.83 -47.51 -33.32
CA CYS A 487 39.06 -47.43 -34.55
C CYS A 487 37.59 -47.63 -34.23
N TYR A 488 36.75 -46.74 -34.76
CA TYR A 488 35.30 -46.81 -34.65
C TYR A 488 34.73 -47.45 -35.92
N TYR A 489 33.94 -48.51 -35.79
CA TYR A 489 33.35 -49.24 -36.90
C TYR A 489 31.95 -49.76 -36.53
N LYS A 490 31.12 -50.03 -37.53
CA LYS A 490 29.74 -50.51 -37.34
C LYS A 490 29.64 -52.01 -37.56
N MET A 491 28.91 -52.72 -36.70
CA MET A 491 28.64 -54.16 -36.83
C MET A 491 27.20 -54.43 -37.32
N GLU A 492 26.96 -55.52 -38.04
CA GLU A 492 25.63 -55.87 -38.56
C GLU A 492 24.57 -56.11 -37.46
N ASN A 493 24.98 -56.34 -36.20
CA ASN A 493 24.11 -56.66 -35.06
C ASN A 493 24.32 -55.76 -33.82
N SER A 494 24.94 -54.58 -33.96
CA SER A 494 25.21 -53.65 -32.86
C SER A 494 24.13 -52.62 -32.62
#